data_AF-A0A2W4K3C3-F1
#
_entry.id   AF-A0A2W4K3C3-F1
#
_cell.length_a   1.000
_cell.length_b   1.000
_cell.length_c   1.000
_cell.angle_alpha   90.00
_cell.angle_beta   90.00
_cell.angle_gamma   90.00
#
_symmetry.space_group_name_H-M   'P 1'
#
loop_
_entity.id
_entity.type
_entity.pdbx_description
1 polymer ?
#
loop_
_entity_poly.entity_id
_entity_poly.type
_entity_poly.pdbx_seq_one_letter_code
_entity_poly.pdbx_strand_id
1 'polypeptide(L)'
;MRANLRKRLKHWQRPWWRSRTSEHQTGLAIDLASRANLGLEQGFENTPEGRWMRENAHKFGFILRYGKDKQSITKIIYEPWHFRYVGKPHSEIIYKNDFCLEEYIDYLKASKKIEYTSEDNKKFFIYYIEGAGNVDEIEVWAYTGQVVGLSSDNSGGLILTLELD
;
A
#
# COMPACT_ATOMS: atom_id res chain seq x y z
N MET A 1 -2.30 52.65 -5.09
CA MET A 1 -2.21 51.81 -6.30
C MET A 1 -1.76 50.41 -5.90
N ARG A 2 -2.64 49.40 -6.01
CA ARG A 2 -2.34 47.99 -5.71
C ARG A 2 -1.69 47.34 -6.93
N ALA A 3 -0.43 46.92 -6.83
CA ALA A 3 0.22 46.13 -7.87
C ALA A 3 -0.09 44.64 -7.67
N ASN A 4 -0.70 44.03 -8.69
CA ASN A 4 -1.11 42.63 -8.77
C ASN A 4 0.11 41.71 -8.93
N LEU A 5 0.46 40.99 -7.87
CA LEU A 5 1.54 39.98 -7.83
C LEU A 5 0.98 38.55 -7.95
N ARG A 6 0.05 38.32 -8.89
CA ARG A 6 -0.55 36.99 -9.16
C ARG A 6 -0.27 36.49 -10.58
N LYS A 7 1.00 36.41 -10.97
CA LYS A 7 1.42 35.59 -12.12
C LYS A 7 2.86 35.12 -11.92
N ARG A 8 3.03 33.93 -11.34
CA ARG A 8 4.15 32.97 -11.56
C ARG A 8 4.31 32.01 -10.36
N LEU A 9 3.33 31.13 -10.15
CA LEU A 9 3.49 29.89 -9.38
C LEU A 9 2.61 28.81 -10.02
N LYS A 10 2.90 28.50 -11.28
CA LYS A 10 2.60 27.18 -11.85
C LYS A 10 3.97 26.55 -12.09
N HIS A 11 4.07 25.23 -11.94
CA HIS A 11 5.28 24.39 -11.97
C HIS A 11 5.90 24.15 -10.58
N TRP A 12 5.77 22.90 -10.12
CA TRP A 12 6.31 22.29 -8.89
C TRP A 12 5.53 22.46 -7.57
N GLN A 13 4.28 21.97 -7.53
CA GLN A 13 3.73 21.49 -6.25
C GLN A 13 4.27 20.07 -6.02
N ARG A 14 5.25 19.91 -5.14
CA ARG A 14 5.66 18.58 -4.65
C ARG A 14 4.55 18.07 -3.71
N PRO A 15 3.98 16.85 -3.88
CA PRO A 15 2.74 16.43 -3.21
C PRO A 15 2.80 16.29 -1.67
N TRP A 16 3.99 16.25 -1.08
CA TRP A 16 4.28 15.92 0.33
C TRP A 16 3.56 16.75 1.41
N TRP A 17 2.85 17.82 1.06
CA TRP A 17 2.38 18.86 2.00
C TRP A 17 0.87 18.92 2.23
N ARG A 18 0.08 17.98 1.69
CA ARG A 18 -1.34 17.89 2.09
C ARG A 18 -1.42 17.23 3.46
N SER A 19 -1.55 18.08 4.49
CA SER A 19 -1.85 17.64 5.84
C SER A 19 -3.06 16.69 5.81
N ARG A 20 -2.94 15.52 6.46
CA ARG A 20 -3.96 14.44 6.57
C ARG A 20 -4.03 13.42 5.43
N THR A 21 -3.14 13.44 4.44
CA THR A 21 -3.12 12.41 3.37
C THR A 21 -1.81 11.64 3.30
N SER A 22 -0.94 11.73 4.32
CA SER A 22 0.33 11.00 4.35
C SER A 22 0.16 9.65 5.02
N GLU A 23 0.66 8.59 4.37
CA GLU A 23 0.60 7.23 4.93
C GLU A 23 1.43 7.10 6.22
N HIS A 24 2.46 7.93 6.41
CA HIS A 24 3.25 7.96 7.65
C HIS A 24 2.40 8.28 8.88
N GLN A 25 1.28 8.99 8.73
CA GLN A 25 0.38 9.29 9.85
C GLN A 25 -0.36 8.06 10.37
N THR A 26 -0.43 6.98 9.56
CA THR A 26 -1.04 5.71 9.97
C THR A 26 -0.11 4.82 10.77
N GLY A 27 1.21 5.12 10.79
CA GLY A 27 2.23 4.23 11.35
C GLY A 27 2.50 2.97 10.52
N LEU A 28 1.90 2.84 9.32
CA LEU A 28 2.07 1.68 8.44
C LEU A 28 3.08 1.91 7.31
N ALA A 29 3.59 3.13 7.15
CA ALA A 29 4.62 3.46 6.17
C ALA A 29 5.98 3.64 6.85
N ILE A 30 7.04 3.20 6.18
CA ILE A 30 8.42 3.36 6.62
C ILE A 30 9.29 3.85 5.46
N ASP A 31 10.19 4.77 5.77
CA ASP A 31 11.25 5.21 4.86
C ASP A 31 12.56 4.54 5.29
N LEU A 32 13.25 3.92 4.34
CA LEU A 32 14.51 3.21 4.58
C LEU A 32 15.68 3.90 3.89
N ALA A 33 16.80 3.97 4.60
CA ALA A 33 18.08 4.40 4.07
C ALA A 33 19.12 3.30 4.24
N SER A 34 20.22 3.38 3.49
CA SER A 34 21.35 2.46 3.59
C SER A 34 22.59 3.22 4.06
N ARG A 35 23.58 2.54 4.64
CA ARG A 35 24.88 3.18 4.92
C ARG A 35 25.55 3.70 3.65
N ALA A 36 25.31 3.05 2.51
CA ALA A 36 25.81 3.48 1.21
C ALA A 36 24.98 4.61 0.59
N ASN A 37 23.78 4.87 1.11
CA ASN A 37 22.94 6.00 0.71
C ASN A 37 22.08 6.44 1.90
N LEU A 38 22.57 7.44 2.63
CA LEU A 38 21.91 7.99 3.82
C LEU A 38 20.72 8.89 3.46
N GLY A 39 20.57 9.28 2.19
CA GLY A 39 19.49 10.11 1.71
C GLY A 39 18.25 9.29 1.31
N LEU A 40 17.07 9.91 1.43
CA LEU A 40 15.83 9.43 0.85
C LEU A 40 15.76 9.84 -0.63
N GLU A 41 16.58 9.16 -1.43
CA GLU A 41 16.73 9.46 -2.85
C GLU A 41 16.82 8.18 -3.69
N GLN A 42 16.69 8.34 -5.01
CA GLN A 42 16.53 7.20 -5.92
C GLN A 42 17.72 6.24 -5.87
N GLY A 43 18.91 6.73 -5.49
CA GLY A 43 20.11 5.90 -5.31
C GLY A 43 19.94 4.73 -4.35
N PHE A 44 18.94 4.75 -3.45
CA PHE A 44 18.67 3.66 -2.51
C PHE A 44 18.41 2.33 -3.26
N GLU A 45 17.76 2.37 -4.43
CA GLU A 45 17.50 1.18 -5.25
C GLU A 45 18.78 0.43 -5.68
N ASN A 46 19.90 1.15 -5.76
CA ASN A 46 21.20 0.62 -6.18
C ASN A 46 22.04 0.09 -5.01
N THR A 47 21.54 0.21 -3.78
CA THR A 47 22.19 -0.36 -2.60
C THR A 47 21.85 -1.84 -2.44
N PRO A 48 22.69 -2.65 -1.78
CA PRO A 48 22.35 -4.03 -1.46
C PRO A 48 21.02 -4.15 -0.70
N GLU A 49 20.78 -3.23 0.25
CA GLU A 49 19.55 -3.19 1.06
C GLU A 49 18.32 -2.85 0.20
N GLY A 50 18.41 -1.85 -0.68
CA GLY A 50 17.30 -1.47 -1.55
C GLY A 50 16.94 -2.57 -2.55
N ARG A 51 17.93 -3.26 -3.14
CA ARG A 51 17.68 -4.43 -3.99
C ARG A 51 17.02 -5.56 -3.21
N TRP A 52 17.52 -5.85 -2.00
CA TRP A 52 16.95 -6.90 -1.15
C TRP A 52 15.50 -6.59 -0.79
N MET A 53 15.20 -5.35 -0.40
CA MET A 53 13.85 -4.92 -0.07
C MET A 53 12.90 -5.06 -1.26
N ARG A 54 13.31 -4.62 -2.46
CA ARG A 54 12.49 -4.78 -3.68
C ARG A 54 12.11 -6.24 -3.94
N GLU A 55 12.99 -7.18 -3.65
CA GLU A 55 12.80 -8.61 -3.93
C GLU A 55 12.17 -9.40 -2.78
N ASN A 56 12.16 -8.87 -1.55
CA ASN A 56 11.76 -9.64 -0.36
C ASN A 56 10.73 -8.97 0.54
N ALA A 57 10.48 -7.66 0.42
CA ALA A 57 9.55 -6.93 1.29
C ALA A 57 8.17 -7.60 1.39
N HIS A 58 7.66 -8.12 0.27
CA HIS A 58 6.35 -8.78 0.20
C HIS A 58 6.26 -10.03 1.08
N LYS A 59 7.37 -10.73 1.31
CA LYS A 59 7.44 -11.89 2.19
C LYS A 59 7.24 -11.53 3.67
N PHE A 60 7.21 -10.24 4.00
CA PHE A 60 7.05 -9.73 5.36
C PHE A 60 5.84 -8.79 5.50
N GLY A 61 4.95 -8.74 4.50
CA GLY A 61 3.77 -7.87 4.58
C GLY A 61 3.97 -6.47 4.01
N PHE A 62 5.13 -6.16 3.43
CA PHE A 62 5.46 -4.83 2.91
C PHE A 62 5.43 -4.77 1.39
N ILE A 63 5.06 -3.62 0.85
CA ILE A 63 5.11 -3.32 -0.59
C ILE A 63 5.95 -2.07 -0.84
N LEU A 64 6.61 -2.01 -2.00
CA LEU A 64 7.15 -0.76 -2.52
C LEU A 64 5.96 0.13 -2.92
N ARG A 65 5.75 1.22 -2.21
CA ARG A 65 4.48 1.96 -2.32
C ARG A 65 4.35 2.76 -3.62
N TYR A 66 5.47 3.30 -4.09
CA TYR A 66 5.54 4.21 -5.23
C TYR A 66 6.54 3.71 -6.26
N GLY A 67 6.08 2.86 -7.18
CA GLY A 67 6.86 2.32 -8.31
C GLY A 67 7.09 3.30 -9.46
N LYS A 68 8.12 3.06 -10.29
CA LYS A 68 8.57 3.97 -11.37
C LYS A 68 7.47 4.25 -12.41
N ASP A 69 6.72 3.23 -12.74
CA ASP A 69 5.71 3.14 -13.78
C ASP A 69 4.29 3.41 -13.27
N LYS A 70 4.14 3.66 -11.96
CA LYS A 70 2.83 3.84 -11.30
C LYS A 70 2.52 5.30 -10.95
N GLN A 71 3.41 6.25 -11.26
CA GLN A 71 3.23 7.67 -10.93
C GLN A 71 1.93 8.28 -11.51
N SER A 72 1.50 7.84 -12.69
CA SER A 72 0.25 8.31 -13.29
C SER A 72 -0.99 7.89 -12.48
N ILE A 73 -0.89 6.84 -11.67
CA ILE A 73 -1.96 6.30 -10.82
C ILE A 73 -1.83 6.87 -9.41
N THR A 74 -0.69 6.64 -8.75
CA THR A 74 -0.42 7.05 -7.36
C THR A 74 -0.33 8.57 -7.18
N LYS A 75 -0.03 9.30 -8.27
CA LYS A 75 0.25 10.74 -8.30
C LYS A 75 1.49 11.16 -7.49
N ILE A 76 2.28 10.20 -7.03
CA ILE A 76 3.53 10.39 -6.31
C ILE A 76 4.69 9.92 -7.20
N ILE A 77 5.83 10.61 -7.09
CA ILE A 77 7.04 10.27 -7.86
C ILE A 77 7.58 8.89 -7.42
N TYR A 78 8.53 8.36 -8.18
CA TYR A 78 9.23 7.13 -7.76
C TYR A 78 10.01 7.33 -6.45
N GLU A 79 9.74 6.47 -5.48
CA GLU A 79 10.34 6.52 -4.13
C GLU A 79 10.78 5.12 -3.71
N PRO A 80 11.99 4.66 -4.13
CA PRO A 80 12.48 3.32 -3.80
C PRO A 80 12.70 3.07 -2.31
N TRP A 81 12.68 4.12 -1.49
CA TRP A 81 12.88 4.05 -0.05
C TRP A 81 11.58 3.90 0.74
N HIS A 82 10.40 4.19 0.14
CA HIS A 82 9.12 4.24 0.85
C HIS A 82 8.38 2.91 0.74
N PHE A 83 8.27 2.21 1.86
CA PHE A 83 7.57 0.93 1.97
C PHE A 83 6.32 1.06 2.81
N ARG A 84 5.27 0.35 2.39
CA ARG A 84 3.97 0.33 3.07
C ARG A 84 3.63 -1.07 3.55
N TYR A 85 3.33 -1.21 4.83
CA TYR A 85 2.76 -2.43 5.38
C TYR A 85 1.29 -2.58 4.97
N VAL A 86 0.98 -3.74 4.39
CA VAL A 86 -0.38 -4.17 4.01
C VAL A 86 -0.70 -5.57 4.54
N GLY A 87 0.27 -6.28 5.12
CA GLY A 87 0.10 -7.63 5.65
C GLY A 87 0.16 -8.74 4.60
N LYS A 88 0.22 -9.98 5.09
CA LYS A 88 0.03 -11.19 4.27
C LYS A 88 -1.46 -11.58 4.26
N PRO A 89 -1.97 -12.16 3.16
CA PRO A 89 -1.28 -12.46 1.90
C PRO A 89 -1.26 -11.28 0.90
N HIS A 90 -1.83 -10.13 1.27
CA HIS A 90 -2.06 -8.99 0.36
C HIS A 90 -0.78 -8.51 -0.35
N SER A 91 0.30 -8.32 0.40
CA SER A 91 1.60 -7.91 -0.13
C SER A 91 2.15 -8.87 -1.19
N GLU A 92 1.93 -10.17 -1.05
CA GLU A 92 2.35 -11.19 -2.00
C GLU A 92 1.54 -11.12 -3.30
N ILE A 93 0.21 -10.93 -3.18
CA ILE A 93 -0.67 -10.74 -4.35
C ILE A 93 -0.26 -9.48 -5.11
N ILE A 94 -0.01 -8.37 -4.40
CA ILE A 94 0.43 -7.11 -4.99
C ILE A 94 1.75 -7.31 -5.74
N TYR A 95 2.72 -7.98 -5.11
CA TYR A 95 4.03 -8.22 -5.72
C TYR A 95 3.94 -9.10 -6.98
N LYS A 96 3.17 -10.20 -6.93
CA LYS A 96 3.06 -11.14 -8.07
C LYS A 96 2.34 -10.55 -9.28
N ASN A 97 1.45 -9.60 -9.07
CA ASN A 97 0.70 -8.95 -10.14
C ASN A 97 1.27 -7.58 -10.54
N ASP A 98 2.39 -7.16 -9.92
CA ASP A 98 3.01 -5.86 -10.15
C ASP A 98 2.01 -4.68 -9.98
N PHE A 99 1.20 -4.77 -8.92
CA PHE A 99 0.20 -3.75 -8.60
C PHE A 99 0.79 -2.63 -7.73
N CYS A 100 0.29 -1.41 -7.91
CA CYS A 100 0.27 -0.43 -6.82
C CYS A 100 -0.95 -0.66 -5.90
N LEU A 101 -0.98 0.00 -4.74
CA LEU A 101 -2.06 -0.21 -3.77
C LEU A 101 -3.43 0.15 -4.36
N GLU A 102 -3.50 1.21 -5.16
CA GLU A 102 -4.71 1.65 -5.84
C GLU A 102 -5.26 0.57 -6.79
N GLU A 103 -4.41 0.00 -7.65
CA GLU A 103 -4.79 -1.09 -8.55
C GLU A 103 -5.25 -2.33 -7.78
N TYR A 104 -4.61 -2.63 -6.65
CA TYR A 104 -4.99 -3.75 -5.81
C TYR A 104 -6.38 -3.56 -5.19
N ILE A 105 -6.70 -2.37 -4.70
CA ILE A 105 -8.05 -2.07 -4.19
C ILE A 105 -9.10 -2.23 -5.29
N ASP A 106 -8.82 -1.76 -6.51
CA ASP A 106 -9.72 -1.93 -7.66
C ASP A 106 -9.91 -3.41 -8.02
N TYR A 107 -8.83 -4.20 -7.96
CA TYR A 107 -8.88 -5.65 -8.14
C TYR A 107 -9.74 -6.36 -7.08
N LEU A 108 -9.63 -5.97 -5.81
CA LEU A 108 -10.47 -6.49 -4.73
C LEU A 108 -11.95 -6.14 -4.95
N LYS A 109 -12.24 -4.88 -5.32
CA LYS A 109 -13.58 -4.39 -5.63
C LYS A 109 -14.25 -5.18 -6.76
N ALA A 110 -13.50 -5.46 -7.82
CA ALA A 110 -13.99 -6.20 -8.97
C ALA A 110 -14.22 -7.69 -8.64
N SER A 111 -13.33 -8.31 -7.87
CA SER A 111 -13.36 -9.74 -7.59
C SER A 111 -14.38 -10.13 -6.51
N LYS A 112 -14.61 -9.25 -5.51
CA LYS A 112 -15.47 -9.45 -4.31
C LYS A 112 -15.04 -10.57 -3.37
N LYS A 113 -14.60 -11.71 -3.88
CA LYS A 113 -14.01 -12.84 -3.16
C LYS A 113 -12.80 -13.34 -3.93
N ILE A 114 -11.69 -13.55 -3.22
CA ILE A 114 -10.48 -14.14 -3.76
C ILE A 114 -10.10 -15.34 -2.89
N GLU A 115 -9.76 -16.43 -3.56
CA GLU A 115 -9.12 -17.60 -2.94
C GLU A 115 -7.65 -17.55 -3.31
N TYR A 116 -6.77 -17.56 -2.32
CA TYR A 116 -5.34 -17.39 -2.53
C TYR A 116 -4.55 -18.44 -1.76
N THR A 117 -3.53 -19.00 -2.38
CA THR A 117 -2.55 -19.87 -1.70
C THR A 117 -1.21 -19.16 -1.71
N SER A 118 -0.65 -18.89 -0.53
CA SER A 118 0.65 -18.24 -0.40
C SER A 118 1.80 -19.16 -0.79
N GLU A 119 2.97 -18.58 -1.00
CA GLU A 119 4.23 -19.34 -1.17
C GLU A 119 4.50 -20.32 -0.03
N ASP A 120 4.04 -20.00 1.18
CA ASP A 120 4.14 -20.84 2.37
C ASP A 120 3.07 -21.95 2.43
N ASN A 121 2.34 -22.21 1.33
CA ASN A 121 1.21 -23.14 1.20
C ASN A 121 0.02 -22.87 2.13
N LYS A 122 -0.07 -21.68 2.71
CA LYS A 122 -1.24 -21.27 3.50
C LYS A 122 -2.35 -20.81 2.57
N LYS A 123 -3.58 -21.22 2.85
CA LYS A 123 -4.74 -20.84 2.05
C LYS A 123 -5.49 -19.70 2.72
N PHE A 124 -5.98 -18.78 1.92
CA PHE A 124 -6.70 -17.61 2.38
C PHE A 124 -7.97 -17.40 1.57
N PHE A 125 -9.01 -16.94 2.26
CA PHE A 125 -10.13 -16.25 1.62
C PHE A 125 -10.05 -14.76 1.93
N ILE A 126 -10.15 -13.94 0.90
CA ILE A 126 -10.18 -12.48 1.00
C ILE A 126 -11.53 -12.02 0.46
N TYR A 127 -12.30 -11.33 1.28
CA TYR A 127 -13.58 -10.77 0.92
C TYR A 127 -13.50 -9.25 0.89
N TYR A 128 -14.12 -8.65 -0.12
CA TYR A 128 -14.33 -7.21 -0.21
C TYR A 128 -15.82 -6.89 -0.08
N ILE A 129 -16.16 -6.08 0.92
CA ILE A 129 -17.53 -5.76 1.31
C ILE A 129 -17.73 -4.25 1.11
N GLU A 130 -18.70 -3.88 0.29
CA GLU A 130 -19.06 -2.47 0.05
C GLU A 130 -20.06 -1.97 1.08
N GLY A 131 -19.90 -0.71 1.49
CA GLY A 131 -20.87 -0.05 2.37
C GLY A 131 -20.90 -0.61 3.79
N ALA A 132 -19.82 -1.25 4.23
CA ALA A 132 -19.74 -1.89 5.54
C ALA A 132 -19.76 -0.88 6.72
N GLY A 133 -19.54 0.41 6.46
CA GLY A 133 -19.52 1.43 7.52
C GLY A 133 -18.18 1.47 8.26
N ASN A 134 -18.22 1.82 9.55
CA ASN A 134 -17.02 1.94 10.39
C ASN A 134 -16.55 0.54 10.85
N VAL A 135 -15.27 0.21 10.61
CA VAL A 135 -14.67 -1.08 11.01
C VAL A 135 -14.73 -1.33 12.51
N ASP A 136 -14.67 -0.28 13.33
CA ASP A 136 -14.64 -0.38 14.80
C ASP A 136 -15.97 -0.87 15.39
N GLU A 137 -17.03 -0.92 14.58
CA GLU A 137 -18.40 -1.30 14.99
C GLU A 137 -18.83 -2.66 14.41
N ILE A 138 -17.93 -3.37 13.72
CA ILE A 138 -18.27 -4.60 12.99
C ILE A 138 -17.74 -5.81 13.74
N GLU A 139 -18.65 -6.69 14.17
CA GLU A 139 -18.32 -8.04 14.61
C GLU A 139 -18.36 -9.02 13.43
N VAL A 140 -17.30 -9.80 13.27
CA VAL A 140 -17.20 -10.82 12.22
C VAL A 140 -17.13 -12.20 12.84
N TRP A 141 -18.01 -13.09 12.39
CA TRP A 141 -18.02 -14.50 12.77
C TRP A 141 -17.71 -15.35 11.54
N ALA A 142 -16.69 -16.21 11.64
CA ALA A 142 -16.34 -17.15 10.59
C ALA A 142 -16.58 -18.58 11.08
N TYR A 143 -17.35 -19.35 10.31
CA TYR A 143 -17.56 -20.79 10.56
C TYR A 143 -16.44 -21.66 10.00
N THR A 144 -15.58 -21.07 9.15
CA THR A 144 -14.46 -21.75 8.49
C THR A 144 -13.26 -20.81 8.44
N GLY A 145 -12.11 -21.28 8.92
CA GLY A 145 -10.87 -20.51 8.97
C GLY A 145 -10.81 -19.51 10.13
N GLN A 146 -9.61 -18.98 10.37
CA GLN A 146 -9.32 -17.96 11.35
C GLN A 146 -9.37 -16.57 10.72
N VAL A 147 -10.07 -15.63 11.37
CA VAL A 147 -10.01 -14.22 10.98
C VAL A 147 -8.62 -13.69 11.33
N VAL A 148 -7.82 -13.38 10.30
CA VAL A 148 -6.44 -12.87 10.45
C VAL A 148 -6.31 -11.40 10.05
N GLY A 149 -7.32 -10.83 9.40
CA GLY A 149 -7.33 -9.42 9.04
C GLY A 149 -8.74 -8.86 8.84
N LEU A 150 -8.96 -7.67 9.38
CA LEU A 150 -10.12 -6.83 9.11
C LEU A 150 -9.61 -5.40 8.89
N SER A 151 -9.84 -4.85 7.70
CA SER A 151 -9.28 -3.54 7.34
C SER A 151 -10.24 -2.72 6.49
N SER A 152 -10.28 -1.41 6.68
CA SER A 152 -10.96 -0.51 5.77
C SER A 152 -10.08 -0.22 4.55
N ASP A 153 -10.68 -0.07 3.38
CA ASP A 153 -9.99 0.42 2.18
C ASP A 153 -9.78 1.95 2.17
N ASN A 154 -10.19 2.64 3.24
CA ASN A 154 -10.18 4.10 3.38
C ASN A 154 -11.06 4.85 2.35
N SER A 155 -12.01 4.14 1.72
CA SER A 155 -12.99 4.67 0.76
C SER A 155 -14.43 4.18 1.00
N GLY A 156 -14.68 3.51 2.13
CA GLY A 156 -16.01 3.03 2.56
C GLY A 156 -16.24 1.53 2.31
N GLY A 157 -15.22 0.82 1.82
CA GLY A 157 -15.17 -0.63 1.73
C GLY A 157 -14.43 -1.26 2.91
N LEU A 158 -14.67 -2.56 3.08
CA LEU A 158 -14.03 -3.39 4.10
C LEU A 158 -13.43 -4.62 3.44
N ILE A 159 -12.23 -4.98 3.89
CA ILE A 159 -11.45 -6.13 3.47
C ILE A 159 -11.39 -7.08 4.66
N LEU A 160 -11.97 -8.27 4.49
CA LEU A 160 -11.91 -9.36 5.46
C LEU A 160 -10.97 -10.45 4.93
N THR A 161 -10.02 -10.86 5.76
CA THR A 161 -9.03 -11.89 5.43
C THR A 161 -9.15 -13.04 6.41
N LEU A 162 -9.42 -14.22 5.87
CA LEU A 162 -9.50 -15.48 6.60
C LEU A 162 -8.31 -16.37 6.19
N GLU A 163 -7.57 -16.90 7.14
CA GLU A 163 -6.62 -18.00 6.93
C GLU A 163 -7.36 -19.32 7.13
N LEU A 164 -7.21 -20.27 6.22
CA LEU A 164 -7.81 -21.59 6.32
C LEU A 164 -6.81 -22.56 6.93
N ASP A 165 -7.30 -23.42 7.82
CA ASP A 165 -6.56 -24.55 8.38
C ASP A 165 -6.27 -25.64 7.33
#